data_AF-A0A227J3M5-F1
#
_entry.id   AF-A0A227J3M5-F1
#
_cell.length_a   1.000
_cell.length_b   1.000
_cell.length_c   1.000
_cell.angle_alpha   90.00
_cell.angle_beta   90.00
_cell.angle_gamma   90.00
#
_symmetry.space_group_name_H-M   'P 1'
#
loop_
_entity.id
_entity.type
_entity.pdbx_description
1 polymer ?
#
loop_
_entity_poly.entity_id
_entity_poly.type
_entity_poly.pdbx_seq_one_letter_code
_entity_poly.pdbx_strand_id
1 'polypeptide(L)'
;HPEHKPRGSKPIVSKEIGYLQHIDMHHLDSIAKASQSTIYIERQPGSFVYLGQPLAWVCGELAEESEVTAAFTIRTERSYDQDPRFGLVVLAEIASRALS
;
A
#
# COMPACT_ATOMS: atom_id res chain seq x y z
N HIS A 1 -1.03 -14.91 12.78
CA HIS A 1 -2.17 -14.15 13.33
C HIS A 1 -1.65 -12.91 14.07
N PRO A 2 -2.32 -11.75 13.97
CA PRO A 2 -1.83 -10.43 14.42
C PRO A 2 -1.85 -10.23 15.95
N GLU A 3 -1.58 -11.28 16.72
CA GLU A 3 -1.91 -11.38 18.15
C GLU A 3 -0.85 -10.73 19.07
N HIS A 4 0.26 -10.23 18.52
CA HIS A 4 1.42 -9.84 19.32
C HIS A 4 1.91 -8.40 19.11
N LYS A 5 1.14 -7.51 18.45
CA LYS A 5 1.56 -6.10 18.42
C LYS A 5 1.47 -5.48 19.83
N PRO A 6 2.50 -4.75 20.29
CA PRO A 6 2.46 -4.05 21.56
C PRO A 6 1.30 -3.07 21.65
N ARG A 7 0.76 -2.88 22.85
CA ARG A 7 -0.24 -1.82 23.10
C ARG A 7 0.37 -0.45 22.80
N GLY A 8 -0.37 0.40 22.11
CA GLY A 8 0.08 1.74 21.73
C GLY A 8 0.82 1.82 20.39
N SER A 9 0.91 0.73 19.64
CA SER A 9 1.47 0.77 18.28
C SER A 9 0.59 1.60 17.33
N LYS A 10 1.22 2.42 16.47
CA LYS A 10 0.54 3.22 15.45
C LYS A 10 0.34 2.41 14.16
N PRO A 11 -0.85 2.41 13.54
CA PRO A 11 -1.08 1.70 12.28
C PRO A 11 -0.46 2.44 11.10
N ILE A 12 0.19 1.70 10.21
CA ILE A 12 0.56 2.18 8.86
C ILE A 12 -0.49 1.67 7.90
N VAL A 13 -1.25 2.60 7.30
CA VAL A 13 -2.42 2.28 6.49
C VAL A 13 -2.11 2.29 4.99
N SER A 14 -2.80 1.44 4.24
CA SER A 14 -2.70 1.38 2.79
C SER A 14 -3.24 2.66 2.16
N LYS A 15 -2.48 3.22 1.22
CA LYS A 15 -2.90 4.33 0.36
C LYS A 15 -3.44 3.87 -0.99
N GLU A 16 -3.47 2.55 -1.21
CA GLU A 16 -3.89 1.91 -2.46
C GLU A 16 -4.86 0.76 -2.19
N ILE A 17 -5.57 0.34 -3.24
CA ILE A 17 -6.45 -0.84 -3.22
C ILE A 17 -5.88 -1.91 -4.16
N GLY A 18 -5.84 -3.17 -3.72
CA GLY A 18 -5.37 -4.27 -4.54
C GLY A 18 -4.83 -5.43 -3.71
N TYR A 19 -4.06 -6.30 -4.35
CA TYR A 19 -3.34 -7.40 -3.71
C TYR A 19 -1.94 -6.96 -3.34
N LEU A 20 -1.56 -7.25 -2.10
CA LEU A 20 -0.18 -7.11 -1.64
C LEU A 20 0.67 -8.18 -2.34
N GLN A 21 1.59 -7.78 -3.21
CA GLN A 21 2.44 -8.72 -3.96
C GLN A 21 3.80 -8.94 -3.30
N HIS A 22 4.37 -7.87 -2.73
CA HIS A 22 5.71 -7.90 -2.18
C HIS A 22 5.82 -6.99 -0.96
N ILE A 23 6.67 -7.40 -0.01
CA ILE A 23 7.07 -6.61 1.15
C ILE A 23 8.60 -6.59 1.15
N ASP A 24 9.20 -5.41 1.01
CA ASP A 24 10.65 -5.25 1.11
C ASP A 24 11.09 -5.29 2.57
N MET A 25 11.38 -6.51 3.05
CA MET A 25 11.79 -6.74 4.43
C MET A 25 13.14 -6.08 4.77
N HIS A 26 14.03 -5.90 3.79
CA HIS A 26 15.33 -5.28 4.01
C HIS A 26 15.20 -3.76 4.21
N HIS A 27 14.35 -3.12 3.41
CA HIS A 27 14.02 -1.71 3.59
C HIS A 27 13.35 -1.47 4.94
N LEU A 28 12.37 -2.31 5.33
CA LEU A 28 11.72 -2.22 6.63
C LEU A 28 12.68 -2.41 7.82
N ASP A 29 13.61 -3.37 7.73
CA ASP A 29 14.64 -3.58 8.75
C ASP A 29 15.57 -2.37 8.88
N SER A 30 15.92 -1.74 7.76
CA SER A 30 16.73 -0.51 7.75
C SER A 30 16.02 0.66 8.44
N ILE A 31 14.74 0.86 8.15
CA ILE A 31 13.90 1.90 8.78
C ILE A 31 13.78 1.64 10.29
N ALA A 32 13.47 0.39 10.67
CA ALA A 32 13.31 -0.01 12.06
C ALA A 32 14.59 0.25 12.88
N LYS A 33 15.77 -0.08 12.32
CA LYS A 33 17.07 0.20 12.94
C LYS A 33 17.36 1.69 13.05
N ALA A 34 17.14 2.45 11.99
CA ALA A 34 17.41 3.89 11.97
C ALA A 34 16.55 4.66 12.99
N SER A 35 15.30 4.23 13.17
CA SER A 35 14.34 4.89 14.07
C SER A 35 14.22 4.22 15.45
N GLN A 36 15.02 3.19 15.74
CA GLN A 36 14.92 2.33 16.93
C GLN A 36 13.48 1.86 17.22
N SER A 37 12.72 1.57 16.16
CA SER A 37 11.32 1.18 16.21
C SER A 37 11.16 -0.30 15.85
N THR A 38 9.99 -0.86 16.18
CA THR A 38 9.65 -2.23 15.79
C THR A 38 8.43 -2.22 14.89
N ILE A 39 8.56 -2.84 13.71
CA ILE A 39 7.51 -2.91 12.70
C ILE A 39 6.91 -4.32 12.71
N TYR A 40 5.60 -4.41 12.93
CA TYR A 40 4.82 -5.64 12.95
C TYR A 40 3.95 -5.71 11.70
N ILE A 41 4.22 -6.68 10.83
CA ILE A 41 3.46 -6.86 9.59
C ILE A 41 2.07 -7.42 9.89
N GLU A 42 1.02 -6.71 9.45
CA GLU A 42 -0.38 -7.13 9.61
C GLU A 42 -0.84 -8.01 8.45
N ARG A 43 -0.38 -7.71 7.23
CA ARG A 43 -0.84 -8.34 5.99
C ARG A 43 0.27 -9.12 5.32
N GLN A 44 -0.04 -10.32 4.84
CA GLN A 44 0.91 -11.15 4.10
C GLN A 44 0.74 -10.95 2.58
N PRO A 45 1.80 -11.15 1.78
CA PRO A 45 1.66 -11.22 0.33
C PRO A 45 0.53 -12.19 -0.09
N GLY A 46 -0.22 -11.81 -1.12
CA GLY A 46 -1.45 -12.47 -1.56
C GLY A 46 -2.73 -11.95 -0.91
N SER A 47 -2.64 -11.14 0.15
CA SER A 47 -3.82 -10.55 0.79
C SER A 47 -4.39 -9.41 -0.03
N PHE A 48 -5.71 -9.37 -0.21
CA PHE A 48 -6.40 -8.18 -0.71
C PHE A 48 -6.48 -7.11 0.39
N VAL A 49 -6.13 -5.87 0.04
CA VAL A 49 -6.11 -4.71 0.93
C VAL A 49 -6.94 -3.57 0.34
N TYR A 50 -7.70 -2.92 1.20
CA TYR A 50 -8.48 -1.72 0.86
C TYR A 50 -7.76 -0.45 1.31
N LEU A 51 -8.15 0.69 0.72
CA LEU A 51 -7.71 2.01 1.16
C LEU A 51 -7.97 2.20 2.67
N GLY A 52 -6.97 2.69 3.40
CA GLY A 52 -7.06 2.94 4.84
C GLY A 52 -6.92 1.69 5.72
N GLN A 53 -6.77 0.48 5.15
CA GLN A 53 -6.54 -0.70 5.97
C GLN A 53 -5.10 -0.79 6.46
N PRO A 54 -4.85 -1.22 7.70
CA PRO A 54 -3.49 -1.43 8.21
C PRO A 54 -2.72 -2.46 7.39
N LEU A 55 -1.51 -2.08 6.97
CA LEU A 55 -0.49 -2.94 6.36
C LEU A 55 0.49 -3.45 7.43
N ALA A 56 0.82 -2.60 8.39
CA ALA A 56 1.71 -2.89 9.50
C ALA A 56 1.36 -2.03 10.72
N TRP A 57 1.96 -2.36 11.86
CA TRP A 57 1.90 -1.61 13.10
C TRP A 57 3.29 -1.26 13.57
N VAL A 58 3.47 -0.05 14.06
CA VAL A 58 4.77 0.46 14.47
C VAL A 58 4.75 0.75 15.95
N CYS A 59 5.70 0.17 16.67
CA CYS A 59 5.98 0.50 18.06
C CYS A 59 7.23 1.38 18.11
N GLY A 60 7.05 2.65 18.49
CA GLY A 60 8.09 3.68 18.42
C GLY A 60 7.65 4.85 17.55
N GLU A 61 8.58 5.77 17.29
CA GLU A 61 8.37 6.89 16.38
C GLU A 61 9.08 6.61 15.05
N LEU A 62 8.51 7.12 13.96
CA LEU A 62 9.12 7.12 12.64
C LEU A 62 9.33 8.55 12.20
N ALA A 63 10.38 8.79 11.41
CA ALA A 63 10.55 10.06 10.74
C ALA A 63 9.43 10.30 9.72
N GLU A 64 9.16 9.29 8.89
CA GLU A 64 8.12 9.35 7.86
C GLU A 64 7.41 8.00 7.68
N GLU A 65 6.07 8.01 7.75
CA GLU A 65 5.27 6.81 7.45
C GLU A 65 5.35 6.42 5.95
N SER A 66 5.69 7.37 5.07
CA SER A 66 5.88 7.17 3.63
C SER A 66 6.89 6.07 3.34
N GLU A 67 8.01 6.06 4.05
CA GLU A 67 9.10 5.09 3.86
C GLU A 67 8.62 3.67 4.15
N VAL A 68 7.83 3.51 5.22
CA VAL A 68 7.24 2.20 5.55
C VAL A 68 6.24 1.80 4.48
N THR A 69 5.36 2.70 4.02
CA THR A 69 4.41 2.37 2.95
C THR A 69 5.09 2.02 1.63
N ALA A 70 6.24 2.62 1.31
CA ALA A 70 7.00 2.34 0.09
C ALA A 70 7.58 0.92 0.04
N ALA A 71 7.73 0.26 1.19
CA ALA A 71 8.15 -1.14 1.26
C ALA A 71 7.06 -2.13 0.80
N PHE A 72 5.80 -1.69 0.67
CA PHE A 72 4.69 -2.55 0.28
C PHE A 72 4.34 -2.35 -1.19
N THR A 73 4.48 -3.39 -2.00
CA THR A 73 4.02 -3.37 -3.40
C THR A 73 2.59 -3.88 -3.47
N ILE A 74 1.65 -2.98 -3.73
CA ILE A 74 0.25 -3.31 -3.97
C ILE A 74 -0.04 -3.18 -5.47
N ARG A 75 -0.80 -4.13 -6.01
CA ARG A 75 -1.24 -4.14 -7.41
C ARG A 75 -2.70 -4.54 -7.46
N THR A 76 -3.48 -3.89 -8.31
CA THR A 76 -4.79 -4.43 -8.66
C THR A 76 -4.58 -5.70 -9.49
N GLU A 77 -5.40 -6.75 -9.31
CA GLU A 77 -5.29 -8.01 -10.10
C GLU A 77 -5.62 -7.83 -11.59
N ARG A 78 -5.74 -6.58 -12.06
CA ARG A 78 -5.60 -6.30 -13.48
C ARG A 78 -4.11 -6.18 -13.78
N SER A 79 -3.48 -7.33 -14.04
CA SER A 79 -2.29 -7.35 -14.88
C SER A 79 -2.71 -6.83 -16.26
N TYR A 80 -2.59 -5.52 -16.48
CA TYR A 80 -2.81 -4.87 -17.76
C TYR A 80 -1.62 -5.08 -18.71
N ASP A 81 -0.83 -6.14 -18.52
CA ASP A 81 0.17 -6.64 -19.46
C ASP A 81 -0.46 -7.49 -20.60
N GLN A 82 -1.76 -7.27 -20.83
CA GLN A 82 -2.51 -7.59 -22.04
C GLN A 82 -3.16 -6.30 -22.58
N ASP A 83 -2.35 -5.24 -22.68
CA ASP A 83 -2.36 -4.06 -23.60
C ASP A 83 -3.72 -3.34 -23.95
N PRO A 84 -3.73 -2.02 -24.26
CA PRO A 84 -3.40 -0.81 -23.48
C PRO A 84 -4.38 0.34 -23.79
N ARG A 85 -5.69 0.12 -23.68
CA ARG A 85 -6.69 1.07 -24.18
C ARG A 85 -7.90 1.18 -23.25
N PHE A 86 -8.38 2.40 -23.06
CA PHE A 86 -9.83 2.66 -23.01
C PHE A 86 -10.60 2.14 -21.78
N GLY A 87 -10.22 2.63 -20.59
CA GLY A 87 -11.02 2.43 -19.39
C GLY A 87 -12.09 3.50 -19.15
N LEU A 88 -11.73 4.80 -19.09
CA LEU A 88 -12.66 5.85 -18.63
C LEU A 88 -12.29 7.31 -19.01
N VAL A 89 -11.46 7.54 -20.04
CA VAL A 89 -11.19 8.92 -20.54
C VAL A 89 -11.95 9.26 -21.83
N VAL A 90 -12.50 8.29 -22.58
CA VAL A 90 -13.10 8.57 -23.91
C VAL A 90 -14.60 8.93 -23.89
N LEU A 91 -15.29 8.86 -22.74
CA LEU A 91 -16.65 9.42 -22.65
C LEU A 91 -16.67 10.95 -22.49
N ALA A 92 -15.55 11.59 -22.14
CA ALA A 92 -15.49 13.04 -21.98
C ALA A 92 -15.25 13.80 -23.30
N GLU A 93 -14.60 13.17 -24.30
CA GLU A 93 -14.20 13.89 -25.52
C GLU A 93 -15.29 13.88 -26.62
N ILE A 94 -16.10 12.82 -26.72
CA ILE A 94 -17.24 12.79 -27.66
C ILE A 94 -18.35 13.77 -27.21
N ALA A 95 -18.50 14.02 -25.89
CA ALA A 95 -19.46 14.99 -25.39
C ALA A 95 -19.10 16.44 -25.78
N SER A 96 -17.81 16.79 -25.90
CA SER A 96 -17.39 18.15 -26.21
C SER A 96 -17.46 18.51 -27.70
N ARG A 97 -17.47 17.53 -28.61
CA ARG A 97 -17.61 17.77 -30.08
C ARG A 97 -19.03 17.62 -30.60
N ALA A 98 -19.97 17.15 -29.79
CA ALA A 98 -21.39 17.17 -30.12
C ALA A 98 -22.08 18.51 -29.75
N LEU A 99 -21.36 19.43 -29.09
CA LEU A 99 -21.86 20.72 -28.61
C LEU A 99 -21.17 21.94 -29.28
N SER A 100 -20.43 21.74 -30.39
CA SER A 100 -19.92 22.83 -31.24
C SER A 100 -20.19 22.55 -32.70
#